data_AF-A0A5M4AKF4-F1
#
_entry.id   AF-A0A5M4AKF4-F1
#
_cell.length_a   1.000
_cell.length_b   1.000
_cell.length_c   1.000
_cell.angle_alpha   90.00
_cell.angle_beta   90.00
_cell.angle_gamma   90.00
#
_symmetry.space_group_name_H-M   'P 1'
#
loop_
_entity.id
_entity.type
_entity.pdbx_description
1 polymer ?
#
loop_
_entity_poly.entity_id
_entity_poly.type
_entity_poly.pdbx_seq_one_letter_code
_entity_poly.pdbx_strand_id
1 'polypeptide(L)'
;MGKANNSCRNRHCPVCQQKEKLEWLDKRMKELLPVGYYHLVFTLPHELNPLCLQNRKVMYGLLFKAVSQTLLELTRDVKHLGADIGLVTVLHTWGQNMKEHPHLHCIMPAGGLGFDREHWVHVPDKNNFFIAGKVLAKKFRGKFLDMLKQSKEKGGLDFHGKLTGIKGPEQFVRFLAPLYQKSWVVNVQKPMGNPEKILEYLSRYVFRIAITDRRIIEVKDGKVRFSWKDYRTGRFREMKLDINEFIRRFLLHILPKGFFKVRYYGIFSSRYRKQNIETAKQLLAQETENQKEEALEDGIRILEKQDTVWAEILECIQNFRQPNCPVCKKGRLRFGERCSVETRIVPTLQIVL
;
A
#
# COMPACT_ATOMS: atom_id res chain seq x y z
N MET A 1 -3.76 -3.49 -26.22
CA MET A 1 -2.84 -2.33 -26.19
C MET A 1 -3.60 -1.11 -26.69
N GLY A 2 -3.82 -0.10 -25.85
CA GLY A 2 -4.34 1.20 -26.29
C GLY A 2 -3.32 2.27 -25.98
N LYS A 3 -2.64 2.81 -27.00
CA LYS A 3 -1.87 4.05 -26.85
C LYS A 3 -2.89 5.17 -26.62
N ALA A 4 -2.92 5.75 -25.41
CA ALA A 4 -3.57 7.03 -25.21
C ALA A 4 -2.73 8.09 -25.93
N ASN A 5 -3.02 8.37 -27.20
CA ASN A 5 -2.24 9.27 -28.06
C ASN A 5 -2.30 10.75 -27.64
N ASN A 6 -2.97 11.10 -26.54
CA ASN A 6 -3.03 12.45 -25.96
C ASN A 6 -2.91 12.41 -24.42
N SER A 7 -1.77 11.97 -23.88
CA SER A 7 -1.53 11.98 -22.42
C SER A 7 -1.18 13.38 -21.92
N CYS A 8 -1.89 13.88 -20.91
CA CYS A 8 -1.59 15.17 -20.27
C CYS A 8 -0.32 15.15 -19.41
N ARG A 9 0.35 13.98 -19.30
CA ARG A 9 1.55 13.71 -18.47
C ARG A 9 1.45 14.13 -16.99
N ASN A 10 0.23 14.40 -16.51
CA ASN A 10 0.00 14.76 -15.12
C ASN A 10 -0.27 13.49 -14.30
N ARG A 11 0.53 13.30 -13.24
CA ARG A 11 0.42 12.16 -12.31
C ARG A 11 -0.88 12.10 -11.51
N HIS A 12 -1.65 13.18 -11.51
CA HIS A 12 -2.94 13.30 -10.84
C HIS A 12 -4.13 13.13 -11.81
N CYS A 13 -3.88 12.88 -13.10
CA CYS A 13 -4.95 12.56 -14.05
C CYS A 13 -5.38 11.09 -13.88
N PRO A 14 -6.67 10.80 -13.65
CA PRO A 14 -7.15 9.42 -13.48
C PRO A 14 -7.00 8.58 -14.75
N VAL A 15 -7.15 9.21 -15.91
CA VAL A 15 -7.20 8.52 -17.22
C VAL A 15 -5.78 8.29 -17.76
N CYS A 16 -4.92 9.31 -17.72
CA CYS A 16 -3.63 9.28 -18.42
C CYS A 16 -2.56 8.42 -17.72
N GLN A 17 -2.76 8.01 -16.47
CA GLN A 17 -1.77 7.25 -15.69
C GLN A 17 -1.91 5.72 -15.82
N GLN A 18 -2.87 5.23 -16.62
CA GLN A 18 -3.18 3.81 -16.67
C GLN A 18 -2.03 2.97 -17.22
N LYS A 19 -1.30 3.47 -18.22
CA LYS A 19 -0.16 2.74 -18.82
C LYS A 19 1.02 2.67 -17.84
N GLU A 20 1.44 3.81 -17.30
CA GLU A 20 2.52 3.91 -16.32
C GLU A 20 2.20 3.09 -15.06
N LYS A 21 0.91 3.00 -14.69
CA LYS A 21 0.42 2.11 -13.64
C LYS A 21 0.72 0.65 -13.93
N LEU A 22 0.35 0.17 -15.12
CA LEU A 22 0.54 -1.23 -15.49
C LEU A 22 2.02 -1.59 -15.62
N GLU A 23 2.83 -0.74 -16.25
CA GLU A 23 4.28 -0.95 -16.37
C GLU A 23 4.98 -0.93 -15.01
N TRP A 24 4.57 -0.02 -14.11
CA TRP A 24 5.07 0.01 -12.75
C TRP A 24 4.67 -1.26 -11.99
N LEU A 25 3.42 -1.71 -12.15
CA LEU A 25 2.89 -2.91 -11.50
C LEU A 25 3.67 -4.16 -11.93
N ASP A 26 3.87 -4.38 -13.23
CA ASP A 26 4.64 -5.50 -13.78
C ASP A 26 6.06 -5.56 -13.18
N LYS A 27 6.76 -4.42 -13.14
CA LYS A 27 8.10 -4.35 -12.54
C LYS A 27 8.09 -4.70 -11.05
N ARG A 28 7.04 -4.32 -10.32
CA ARG A 28 6.93 -4.67 -8.90
C ARG A 28 6.53 -6.13 -8.67
N MET A 29 5.74 -6.73 -9.57
CA MET A 29 5.35 -8.15 -9.48
C MET A 29 6.58 -9.05 -9.49
N LYS A 30 7.54 -8.76 -10.36
CA LYS A 30 8.81 -9.50 -10.48
C LYS A 30 9.69 -9.41 -9.22
N GLU A 31 9.45 -8.39 -8.40
CA GLU A 31 10.23 -8.09 -7.19
C GLU A 31 9.57 -8.59 -5.90
N LEU A 32 8.40 -9.22 -6.00
CA LEU A 32 7.76 -9.83 -4.84
C LEU A 32 8.57 -11.01 -4.33
N LEU A 33 8.57 -11.14 -3.00
CA LEU A 33 9.07 -12.30 -2.29
C LEU A 33 7.90 -13.27 -2.06
N PRO A 34 8.13 -14.58 -2.05
CA PRO A 34 7.10 -15.60 -1.85
C PRO A 34 6.65 -15.69 -0.37
N VAL A 35 6.35 -14.55 0.25
CA VAL A 35 5.90 -14.43 1.64
C VAL A 35 4.63 -13.58 1.72
N GLY A 36 3.92 -13.67 2.83
CA GLY A 36 2.82 -12.74 3.11
C GLY A 36 3.32 -11.29 3.23
N TYR A 37 2.43 -10.31 3.06
CA TYR A 37 2.78 -8.91 3.27
C TYR A 37 1.81 -8.20 4.21
N TYR A 38 2.39 -7.45 5.13
CA TYR A 38 1.70 -6.52 6.00
C TYR A 38 1.31 -5.25 5.26
N HIS A 39 0.13 -4.74 5.61
CA HIS A 39 -0.30 -3.41 5.23
C HIS A 39 -0.48 -2.55 6.48
N LEU A 40 0.38 -1.55 6.62
CA LEU A 40 0.44 -0.65 7.76
C LEU A 40 0.01 0.75 7.31
N VAL A 41 -0.83 1.43 8.09
CA VAL A 41 -1.28 2.79 7.79
C VAL A 41 -0.97 3.71 8.96
N PHE A 42 -0.07 4.65 8.75
CA PHE A 42 0.33 5.67 9.72
C PHE A 42 -0.38 6.98 9.39
N THR A 43 -1.15 7.52 10.33
CA THR A 43 -2.00 8.70 10.09
C THR A 43 -1.58 9.86 10.99
N LEU A 44 -1.45 11.06 10.42
CA LEU A 44 -1.24 12.27 11.22
C LEU A 44 -2.56 12.71 11.88
N PRO A 45 -2.52 13.18 13.15
CA PRO A 45 -3.67 13.79 13.80
C PRO A 45 -4.20 15.00 13.01
N HIS A 46 -5.52 15.19 13.03
CA HIS A 46 -6.20 16.25 12.27
C HIS A 46 -5.76 17.66 12.68
N GLU A 47 -5.29 17.83 13.91
CA GLU A 47 -4.73 19.08 14.44
C GLU A 47 -3.50 19.55 13.65
N LEU A 48 -2.78 18.63 13.01
CA LEU A 48 -1.62 18.95 12.16
C LEU A 48 -2.02 19.31 10.72
N ASN A 49 -3.28 19.15 10.32
CA ASN A 49 -3.72 19.39 8.94
C ASN A 49 -3.42 20.83 8.45
N PRO A 50 -3.71 21.90 9.21
CA PRO A 50 -3.36 23.26 8.77
C PRO A 50 -1.86 23.43 8.52
N LEU A 51 -1.03 22.82 9.37
CA LEU A 51 0.42 22.87 9.23
C LEU A 51 0.89 22.07 8.01
N CYS A 52 0.28 20.91 7.74
CA CYS A 52 0.51 20.13 6.52
C CYS A 52 0.19 20.92 5.26
N LEU A 53 -0.92 21.66 5.24
CA LEU A 53 -1.34 22.44 4.08
C LEU A 53 -0.36 23.55 3.73
N GLN A 54 0.17 24.27 4.72
CA GLN A 54 1.16 25.33 4.51
C GLN A 54 2.56 24.77 4.24
N ASN A 55 2.93 23.65 4.86
CA ASN A 55 4.30 23.12 4.88
C ASN A 55 4.43 21.74 4.21
N ARG A 56 3.71 21.50 3.11
CA ARG A 56 3.56 20.15 2.49
C ARG A 56 4.86 19.38 2.34
N LYS A 57 5.90 20.00 1.75
CA LYS A 57 7.19 19.33 1.49
C LYS A 57 7.86 18.86 2.76
N VAL A 58 7.87 19.73 3.78
CA VAL A 58 8.48 19.45 5.09
C VAL A 58 7.65 18.42 5.84
N MET A 59 6.36 18.67 6.03
CA MET A 59 5.46 17.82 6.82
C MET A 59 5.37 16.40 6.26
N TYR A 60 5.20 16.25 4.94
CA TYR A 60 5.17 14.93 4.33
C TYR A 60 6.56 14.28 4.34
N GLY A 61 7.64 15.05 4.19
CA GLY A 61 9.00 14.55 4.35
C GLY A 61 9.26 13.97 5.74
N LEU A 62 8.82 14.67 6.79
CA LEU A 62 8.87 14.22 8.18
C LEU A 62 8.02 12.97 8.39
N LEU A 63 6.83 12.90 7.80
CA LEU A 63 5.96 11.72 7.87
C LEU A 63 6.68 10.48 7.33
N PHE A 64 7.26 10.56 6.13
CA PHE A 64 8.06 9.46 5.57
C PHE A 64 9.20 9.06 6.50
N LYS A 65 9.99 10.04 6.97
CA LYS A 65 11.18 9.77 7.79
C LYS A 65 10.82 9.13 9.13
N ALA A 66 9.83 9.68 9.83
CA ALA A 66 9.38 9.15 11.11
C ALA A 66 8.84 7.72 10.98
N VAL A 67 8.01 7.45 9.97
CA VAL A 67 7.46 6.10 9.74
C VAL A 67 8.55 5.10 9.37
N SER A 68 9.41 5.43 8.40
CA SER A 68 10.45 4.51 7.97
C SER A 68 11.44 4.21 9.11
N GLN A 69 11.84 5.23 9.87
CA GLN A 69 12.73 5.04 11.01
C GLN A 69 12.06 4.23 12.12
N THR A 70 10.78 4.45 12.41
CA THR A 70 10.05 3.64 13.41
C THR A 70 10.06 2.16 13.04
N LEU A 71 9.76 1.83 11.78
CA LEU A 71 9.71 0.43 11.34
C LEU A 71 11.11 -0.18 11.32
N LEU A 72 12.05 0.44 10.61
CA LEU A 72 13.42 -0.10 10.48
C LEU A 72 14.13 -0.27 11.84
N GLU A 73 13.91 0.65 12.79
CA GLU A 73 14.51 0.54 14.11
C GLU A 73 13.90 -0.61 14.92
N LEU A 74 12.57 -0.68 14.99
CA LEU A 74 11.89 -1.69 15.81
C LEU A 74 12.03 -3.09 15.22
N THR A 75 12.13 -3.25 13.90
CA THR A 75 12.32 -4.58 13.30
C THR A 75 13.73 -5.14 13.49
N ARG A 76 14.73 -4.27 13.65
CA ARG A 76 16.10 -4.70 13.97
C ARG A 76 16.29 -5.07 15.45
N ASP A 77 15.36 -4.72 16.32
CA ASP A 77 15.39 -5.18 17.71
C ASP A 77 15.06 -6.68 17.76
N VAL A 78 15.96 -7.49 18.32
CA VAL A 78 15.79 -8.94 18.50
C VAL A 78 14.65 -9.31 19.44
N LYS A 79 14.19 -8.37 20.29
CA LYS A 79 12.96 -8.53 21.08
C LYS A 79 11.69 -8.48 20.22
N HIS A 80 11.83 -8.09 18.96
CA HIS A 80 10.75 -7.95 17.99
C HIS A 80 10.93 -8.93 16.84
N LEU A 81 11.67 -8.56 15.79
CA LEU A 81 11.97 -9.43 14.66
C LEU A 81 13.45 -9.80 14.59
N GLY A 82 14.35 -8.86 14.88
CA GLY A 82 15.80 -9.09 14.74
C GLY A 82 16.26 -9.20 13.29
N ALA A 83 15.66 -8.45 12.36
CA ALA A 83 15.96 -8.58 10.93
C ALA A 83 15.86 -7.27 10.14
N ASP A 84 16.50 -7.27 8.98
CA ASP A 84 16.41 -6.21 7.98
C ASP A 84 15.22 -6.44 7.04
N ILE A 85 14.18 -5.61 7.19
CA ILE A 85 12.94 -5.70 6.42
C ILE A 85 12.99 -4.94 5.09
N GLY A 86 12.02 -5.20 4.22
CA GLY A 86 11.71 -4.38 3.05
C GLY A 86 10.49 -3.49 3.27
N LEU A 87 10.51 -2.25 2.76
CA LEU A 87 9.36 -1.34 2.87
C LEU A 87 9.07 -0.63 1.55
N VAL A 88 7.82 -0.67 1.11
CA VAL A 88 7.27 0.22 0.08
C VAL A 88 6.27 1.15 0.76
N THR A 89 6.49 2.46 0.66
CA THR A 89 5.65 3.46 1.32
C THR A 89 4.98 4.36 0.29
N VAL A 90 3.72 4.72 0.51
CA VAL A 90 2.89 5.52 -0.41
C VAL A 90 2.13 6.58 0.35
N LEU A 91 2.40 7.85 0.05
CA LEU A 91 1.73 9.00 0.66
C LEU A 91 0.33 9.20 0.08
N HIS A 92 -0.65 9.34 0.97
CA HIS A 92 -2.00 9.81 0.68
C HIS A 92 -2.28 11.04 1.54
N THR A 93 -3.01 12.02 0.99
CA THR A 93 -3.29 13.29 1.67
C THR A 93 -4.77 13.56 1.88
N TRP A 94 -5.64 12.59 1.55
CA TRP A 94 -7.09 12.78 1.54
C TRP A 94 -7.86 11.65 2.21
N GLY A 95 -9.01 12.01 2.79
CA GLY A 95 -10.06 11.06 3.16
C GLY A 95 -11.03 10.82 2.00
N GLN A 96 -12.01 9.93 2.17
CA GLN A 96 -13.02 9.67 1.13
C GLN A 96 -13.79 10.94 0.72
N ASN A 97 -14.05 11.87 1.65
CA ASN A 97 -14.70 13.16 1.36
C ASN A 97 -13.76 14.25 0.80
N MET A 98 -12.54 13.89 0.37
CA MET A 98 -11.50 14.80 -0.12
C MET A 98 -11.11 15.92 0.84
N LYS A 99 -11.27 15.68 2.15
CA LYS A 99 -10.67 16.54 3.18
C LYS A 99 -9.25 16.06 3.49
N GLU A 100 -8.41 17.00 3.94
CA GLU A 100 -7.03 16.74 4.33
C GLU A 100 -6.96 15.60 5.35
N HIS A 101 -6.20 14.57 5.01
CA HIS A 101 -5.98 13.40 5.85
C HIS A 101 -4.63 12.77 5.47
N PRO A 102 -3.50 13.35 5.90
CA PRO A 102 -2.18 12.84 5.57
C PRO A 102 -1.95 11.49 6.25
N HIS A 103 -1.72 10.47 5.45
CA HIS A 103 -1.36 9.15 5.93
C HIS A 103 -0.41 8.45 4.97
N LEU A 104 0.35 7.52 5.52
CA LEU A 104 1.32 6.72 4.80
C LEU A 104 0.88 5.26 4.82
N HIS A 105 0.59 4.72 3.64
CA HIS A 105 0.45 3.30 3.42
C HIS A 105 1.83 2.67 3.32
N CYS A 106 2.10 1.63 4.09
CA CYS A 106 3.36 0.89 4.05
C CYS A 106 3.06 -0.58 3.78
N ILE A 107 3.75 -1.14 2.79
CA ILE A 107 3.72 -2.56 2.45
C ILE A 107 5.07 -3.16 2.83
N MET A 108 5.04 -4.23 3.61
CA MET A 108 6.21 -4.84 4.23
C MET A 108 6.10 -6.35 4.14
N PRO A 109 7.12 -7.09 3.66
CA PRO A 109 7.14 -8.55 3.71
C PRO A 109 6.97 -9.06 5.14
N ALA A 110 6.39 -10.24 5.28
CA ALA A 110 6.32 -10.94 6.56
C ALA A 110 7.68 -11.60 6.82
N GLY A 111 8.57 -10.84 7.45
CA GLY A 111 9.92 -11.24 7.75
C GLY A 111 10.95 -10.29 7.15
N GLY A 112 12.21 -10.66 7.29
CA GLY A 112 13.34 -9.90 6.77
C GLY A 112 14.58 -10.76 6.62
N LEU A 113 15.64 -10.17 6.06
CA LEU A 113 16.95 -10.81 6.01
C LEU A 113 17.60 -10.79 7.39
N GLY A 114 18.17 -11.92 7.81
CA GLY A 114 19.07 -11.97 8.97
C GLY A 114 20.23 -10.99 8.81
N PHE A 115 20.85 -10.60 9.94
CA PHE A 115 21.97 -9.65 9.90
C PHE A 115 23.21 -10.21 9.20
N ASP A 116 23.39 -11.53 9.25
CA ASP A 116 24.39 -12.28 8.47
C ASP A 116 24.08 -12.35 6.97
N ARG A 117 22.80 -12.15 6.60
CA ARG A 117 22.23 -12.34 5.26
C ARG A 117 22.30 -13.78 4.75
N GLU A 118 22.36 -14.74 5.67
CA GLU A 118 22.45 -16.17 5.36
C GLU A 118 21.14 -16.91 5.62
N HIS A 119 20.16 -16.25 6.25
CA HIS A 119 18.84 -16.82 6.49
C HIS A 119 17.73 -15.77 6.39
N TRP A 120 16.50 -16.25 6.18
CA TRP A 120 15.30 -15.43 6.28
C TRP A 120 14.71 -15.55 7.68
N VAL A 121 14.46 -14.41 8.32
CA VAL A 121 13.84 -14.36 9.63
C VAL A 121 12.34 -14.22 9.46
N HIS A 122 11.59 -15.28 9.76
CA HIS A 122 10.13 -15.29 9.75
C HIS A 122 9.55 -14.56 10.95
N VAL A 123 8.31 -14.09 10.80
CA VAL A 123 7.53 -13.55 11.92
C VAL A 123 7.09 -14.70 12.82
N PRO A 124 7.23 -14.62 14.15
CA PRO A 124 6.80 -15.70 15.04
C PRO A 124 5.31 -16.06 14.90
N ASP A 125 5.01 -17.36 14.83
CA ASP A 125 3.66 -17.90 14.56
C ASP A 125 2.60 -17.49 15.59
N LYS A 126 2.99 -17.24 16.83
CA LYS A 126 2.04 -17.14 17.96
C LYS A 126 1.12 -15.90 17.96
N ASN A 127 1.32 -14.88 17.11
CA ASN A 127 0.44 -13.69 17.12
C ASN A 127 0.27 -12.91 15.80
N ASN A 128 0.79 -13.40 14.67
CA ASN A 128 0.53 -12.82 13.33
C ASN A 128 0.92 -11.33 13.13
N PHE A 129 1.57 -10.65 14.08
CA PHE A 129 2.37 -9.44 13.89
C PHE A 129 3.31 -9.21 15.09
N PHE A 130 4.60 -9.02 14.84
CA PHE A 130 5.64 -9.02 15.87
C PHE A 130 5.78 -7.70 16.65
N ILE A 131 5.09 -6.61 16.25
CA ILE A 131 5.08 -5.34 17.01
C ILE A 131 3.65 -4.86 17.22
N ALA A 132 3.19 -4.73 18.47
CA ALA A 132 1.86 -4.17 18.72
C ALA A 132 1.68 -2.77 18.10
N GLY A 133 0.55 -2.51 17.42
CA GLY A 133 0.29 -1.22 16.76
C GLY A 133 0.41 -0.01 17.70
N LYS A 134 0.14 -0.20 19.00
CA LYS A 134 0.36 0.82 20.05
C LYS A 134 1.84 1.19 20.22
N VAL A 135 2.76 0.23 20.10
CA VAL A 135 4.22 0.46 20.18
C VAL A 135 4.67 1.27 18.96
N LEU A 136 4.25 0.86 17.75
CA LEU A 136 4.50 1.62 16.53
C LEU A 136 3.99 3.06 16.66
N ALA A 137 2.74 3.25 17.11
CA ALA A 137 2.15 4.57 17.27
C ALA A 137 2.91 5.46 18.25
N LYS A 138 3.34 4.93 19.40
CA LYS A 138 4.12 5.69 20.40
C LYS A 138 5.47 6.12 19.85
N LYS A 139 6.22 5.21 19.22
CA LYS A 139 7.55 5.52 18.65
C LYS A 139 7.43 6.49 17.47
N PHE A 140 6.47 6.28 16.58
CA PHE A 140 6.17 7.17 15.46
C PHE A 140 5.82 8.59 15.93
N ARG A 141 4.91 8.71 16.91
CA ARG A 141 4.55 10.00 17.52
C ARG A 141 5.77 10.74 18.05
N GLY A 142 6.59 10.06 18.85
CA GLY A 142 7.81 10.64 19.42
C GLY A 142 8.76 11.16 18.34
N LYS A 143 9.09 10.32 17.36
CA LYS A 143 9.97 10.70 16.24
C LYS A 143 9.42 11.85 15.42
N PHE A 144 8.12 11.82 15.06
CA PHE A 144 7.53 12.85 14.24
C PHE A 144 7.53 14.21 14.95
N LEU A 145 7.10 14.24 16.22
CA LEU A 145 7.02 15.48 16.99
C LEU A 145 8.41 16.07 17.28
N ASP A 146 9.39 15.22 17.57
CA ASP A 146 10.79 15.64 17.73
C ASP A 146 11.35 16.27 16.44
N MET A 147 11.21 15.59 15.30
CA MET A 147 11.66 16.15 14.02
C MET A 147 10.90 17.41 13.61
N LEU A 148 9.62 17.51 13.97
CA LEU A 148 8.81 18.69 13.73
C LEU A 148 9.32 19.89 14.56
N LYS A 149 9.66 19.66 15.82
CA LYS A 149 10.28 20.66 16.69
C LYS A 149 11.63 21.12 16.13
N GLN A 150 12.51 20.20 15.73
CA GLN A 150 13.79 20.54 15.10
C GLN A 150 13.61 21.32 13.80
N SER A 151 12.60 20.98 12.99
CA SER A 151 12.30 21.71 11.76
C SER A 151 11.82 23.14 12.04
N LYS A 152 11.08 23.35 13.14
CA LYS A 152 10.68 24.69 13.59
C LYS A 152 11.88 25.53 14.02
N GLU A 153 12.78 24.96 14.82
CA GLU A 153 13.98 25.62 15.34
C GLU A 153 14.92 26.06 14.21
N LYS A 154 15.00 25.27 13.13
CA LYS A 154 15.77 25.58 11.92
C LYS A 154 15.07 26.57 10.97
N GLY A 155 13.93 27.13 11.35
CA GLY A 155 13.17 28.06 10.51
C GLY A 155 12.52 27.41 9.28
N GLY A 156 12.40 26.08 9.23
CA GLY A 156 11.87 25.34 8.09
C GLY A 156 10.35 25.24 8.04
N LEU A 157 9.62 26.08 8.79
CA LEU A 157 8.16 26.07 8.84
C LEU A 157 7.60 27.49 8.67
N ASP A 158 6.63 27.59 7.77
CA ASP A 158 5.84 28.77 7.49
C ASP A 158 4.55 28.79 8.33
N PHE A 159 4.17 29.99 8.75
CA PHE A 159 3.02 30.25 9.63
C PHE A 159 2.24 31.45 9.11
N HIS A 160 1.15 31.18 8.40
CA HIS A 160 0.27 32.21 7.83
C HIS A 160 -1.15 32.14 8.38
N GLY A 161 -1.86 33.27 8.34
CA GLY A 161 -3.25 33.38 8.77
C GLY A 161 -3.44 32.87 10.19
N LYS A 162 -4.33 31.89 10.40
CA LYS A 162 -4.62 31.32 11.73
C LYS A 162 -3.41 30.65 12.41
N LEU A 163 -2.34 30.34 11.67
CA LEU A 163 -1.13 29.71 12.23
C LEU A 163 -0.12 30.73 12.79
N THR A 164 -0.29 32.04 12.57
CA THR A 164 0.61 33.05 13.13
C THR A 164 0.69 32.99 14.66
N GLY A 165 -0.44 32.67 15.31
CA GLY A 165 -0.54 32.52 16.77
C GLY A 165 0.30 31.38 17.36
N ILE A 166 0.80 30.44 16.54
CA ILE A 166 1.69 29.35 16.99
C ILE A 166 3.13 29.49 16.48
N LYS A 167 3.48 30.64 15.88
CA LYS A 167 4.82 30.88 15.30
C LYS A 167 5.90 31.02 16.37
N GLY A 168 5.58 31.59 17.52
CA GLY A 168 6.53 31.80 18.62
C GLY A 168 6.91 30.48 19.31
N PRO A 169 8.10 30.41 19.93
CA PRO A 169 8.65 29.17 20.47
C PRO A 169 7.75 28.56 21.55
N GLU A 170 7.28 29.37 22.50
CA GLU A 170 6.39 28.91 23.58
C GLU A 170 5.02 28.48 23.06
N GLN A 171 4.44 29.24 22.13
CA GLN A 171 3.14 28.92 21.54
C GLN A 171 3.20 27.63 20.73
N PHE A 172 4.31 27.39 20.03
CA PHE A 172 4.53 26.14 19.31
C PHE A 172 4.65 24.95 20.26
N VAL A 173 5.38 25.09 21.37
CA VAL A 173 5.46 24.03 22.40
C VAL A 173 4.08 23.74 23.00
N ARG A 174 3.29 24.78 23.32
CA ARG A 174 1.91 24.63 23.81
C ARG A 174 1.01 23.94 22.78
N PHE A 175 1.19 24.24 21.49
CA PHE A 175 0.50 23.57 20.40
C PHE A 175 0.85 22.07 20.30
N LEU A 176 2.11 21.70 20.54
CA LEU A 176 2.54 20.30 20.50
C LEU A 176 2.14 19.49 21.75
N ALA A 177 2.02 20.12 22.92
CA ALA A 177 1.70 19.45 24.19
C ALA A 177 0.51 18.47 24.12
N PRO A 178 -0.69 18.85 23.61
CA PRO A 178 -1.80 17.90 23.50
C PRO A 178 -1.52 16.75 22.53
N LEU A 179 -0.67 16.94 21.51
CA LEU A 179 -0.30 15.89 20.55
C LEU A 179 0.56 14.79 21.18
N TYR A 180 1.36 15.12 22.20
CA TYR A 180 2.10 14.13 22.99
C TYR A 180 1.19 13.26 23.85
N GLN A 181 0.09 13.82 24.37
CA GLN A 181 -0.87 13.09 25.20
C GLN A 181 -1.85 12.25 24.37
N LYS A 182 -2.15 12.70 23.14
CA LYS A 182 -3.05 12.01 22.24
C LYS A 182 -2.54 10.62 21.87
N SER A 183 -3.47 9.65 21.81
CA SER A 183 -3.22 8.34 21.22
C SER A 183 -3.23 8.45 19.68
N TRP A 184 -2.08 8.27 19.06
CA TRP A 184 -1.96 8.24 17.60
C TRP A 184 -2.39 6.87 17.06
N VAL A 185 -2.86 6.84 15.82
CA VAL A 185 -3.41 5.63 15.20
C VAL A 185 -2.43 5.09 14.15
N VAL A 186 -2.02 3.84 14.35
CA VAL A 186 -1.36 3.01 13.33
C VAL A 186 -2.24 1.79 13.12
N ASN A 187 -2.79 1.65 11.92
CA ASN A 187 -3.55 0.48 11.55
C ASN A 187 -2.58 -0.59 11.04
N VAL A 188 -2.67 -1.80 11.56
CA VAL A 188 -1.88 -2.96 11.15
C VAL A 188 -2.84 -4.03 10.64
N GLN A 189 -2.75 -4.33 9.35
CA GLN A 189 -3.48 -5.44 8.76
C GLN A 189 -2.58 -6.68 8.70
N LYS A 190 -3.13 -7.82 9.10
CA LYS A 190 -2.47 -9.14 9.04
C LYS A 190 -1.94 -9.43 7.64
N PRO A 191 -0.88 -10.25 7.52
CA PRO A 191 -0.27 -10.48 6.23
C PRO A 191 -1.26 -11.23 5.33
N MET A 192 -1.45 -10.72 4.12
CA MET A 192 -2.25 -11.44 3.12
C MET A 192 -1.36 -12.50 2.47
N GLY A 193 -1.84 -13.74 2.36
CA GLY A 193 -1.03 -14.87 1.89
C GLY A 193 -0.78 -14.92 0.38
N ASN A 194 -1.45 -14.11 -0.45
CA ASN A 194 -1.22 -14.08 -1.89
C ASN A 194 -0.54 -12.75 -2.30
N PRO A 195 0.77 -12.78 -2.66
CA PRO A 195 1.54 -11.62 -3.07
C PRO A 195 0.94 -10.82 -4.25
N GLU A 196 0.26 -11.49 -5.18
CA GLU A 196 -0.34 -10.88 -6.37
C GLU A 196 -1.53 -9.99 -5.98
N LYS A 197 -2.37 -10.47 -5.05
CA LYS A 197 -3.50 -9.70 -4.50
C LYS A 197 -3.00 -8.45 -3.74
N ILE A 198 -1.84 -8.54 -3.10
CA ILE A 198 -1.21 -7.42 -2.39
C ILE A 198 -0.73 -6.35 -3.36
N LEU A 199 -0.20 -6.75 -4.53
CA LEU A 199 0.24 -5.78 -5.52
C LEU A 199 -0.90 -5.14 -6.31
N GLU A 200 -1.95 -5.90 -6.63
CA GLU A 200 -3.18 -5.33 -7.17
C GLU A 200 -3.76 -4.30 -6.17
N TYR A 201 -3.76 -4.66 -4.87
CA TYR A 201 -4.08 -3.75 -3.78
C TYR A 201 -3.17 -2.51 -3.78
N LEU A 202 -1.84 -2.66 -3.80
CA LEU A 202 -0.86 -1.57 -3.78
C LEU A 202 -0.96 -0.64 -4.99
N SER A 203 -1.19 -1.19 -6.20
CA SER A 203 -1.37 -0.42 -7.43
C SER A 203 -2.53 0.57 -7.31
N ARG A 204 -3.58 0.21 -6.56
CA ARG A 204 -4.72 1.09 -6.29
C ARG A 204 -4.33 2.28 -5.43
N TYR A 205 -3.31 2.18 -4.57
CA TYR A 205 -2.85 3.28 -3.71
C TYR A 205 -1.81 4.17 -4.40
N VAL A 206 -0.88 3.57 -5.16
CA VAL A 206 0.16 4.33 -5.85
C VAL A 206 -0.42 5.30 -6.86
N PHE A 207 -1.35 4.82 -7.68
CA PHE A 207 -1.96 5.59 -8.76
C PHE A 207 -3.30 6.19 -8.36
N ARG A 208 -3.76 5.97 -7.13
CA ARG A 208 -4.96 6.64 -6.63
C ARG A 208 -4.76 8.14 -6.61
N ILE A 209 -5.81 8.82 -7.03
CA ILE A 209 -6.01 10.26 -6.86
C ILE A 209 -7.13 10.48 -5.83
N ALA A 210 -7.41 11.75 -5.50
CA ALA A 210 -8.37 12.13 -4.46
C ALA A 210 -9.75 11.48 -4.63
N ILE A 211 -10.21 11.32 -5.87
CA ILE A 211 -11.49 10.73 -6.23
C ILE A 211 -11.38 9.94 -7.54
N THR A 212 -12.08 8.82 -7.63
CA THR A 212 -12.17 8.02 -8.85
C THR A 212 -13.43 8.39 -9.62
N ASP A 213 -13.41 8.29 -10.94
CA ASP A 213 -14.55 8.65 -11.81
C ASP A 213 -15.84 7.95 -11.39
N ARG A 214 -15.79 6.65 -11.05
CA ARG A 214 -16.93 5.86 -10.55
C ARG A 214 -17.62 6.41 -9.29
N ARG A 215 -16.96 7.30 -8.55
CA ARG A 215 -17.55 7.92 -7.35
C ARG A 215 -18.31 9.18 -7.69
N ILE A 216 -18.07 9.80 -8.84
CA ILE A 216 -18.82 10.97 -9.32
C ILE A 216 -20.13 10.43 -9.89
N ILE A 217 -21.24 10.80 -9.25
CA ILE A 217 -22.58 10.32 -9.59
C ILE A 217 -23.21 11.25 -10.64
N GLU A 218 -23.07 12.56 -10.44
CA GLU A 218 -23.69 13.56 -11.30
C GLU A 218 -22.91 14.88 -11.24
N VAL A 219 -22.83 15.56 -12.37
CA VAL A 219 -22.40 16.96 -12.47
C VAL A 219 -23.51 17.73 -13.18
N LYS A 220 -24.22 18.59 -12.44
CA LYS A 220 -25.37 19.34 -12.95
C LYS A 220 -25.54 20.67 -12.20
N ASP A 221 -25.95 21.72 -12.91
CA ASP A 221 -26.28 23.03 -12.34
C ASP A 221 -25.17 23.62 -11.45
N GLY A 222 -23.91 23.50 -11.90
CA GLY A 222 -22.74 23.99 -11.16
C GLY A 222 -22.41 23.19 -9.89
N LYS A 223 -23.01 22.01 -9.69
CA LYS A 223 -22.80 21.16 -8.52
C LYS A 223 -22.31 19.77 -8.91
N VAL A 224 -21.49 19.19 -8.04
CA VAL A 224 -20.97 17.83 -8.19
C VAL A 224 -21.50 16.97 -7.06
N ARG A 225 -22.13 15.86 -7.41
CA ARG A 225 -22.62 14.83 -6.48
C ARG A 225 -21.71 13.61 -6.55
N PHE A 226 -21.22 13.13 -5.41
CA PHE A 226 -20.34 11.97 -5.37
C PHE A 226 -20.55 11.08 -4.15
N SER A 227 -20.33 9.78 -4.31
CA SER A 227 -20.41 8.80 -3.23
C SER A 227 -19.13 8.78 -2.39
N TRP A 228 -19.27 8.60 -1.09
CA TRP A 228 -18.16 8.44 -0.15
C TRP A 228 -18.53 7.42 0.93
N LYS A 229 -17.54 6.66 1.39
CA LYS A 229 -17.74 5.72 2.50
C LYS A 229 -17.57 6.46 3.83
N ASP A 230 -18.61 6.45 4.65
CA ASP A 230 -18.54 6.90 6.03
C ASP A 230 -17.91 5.80 6.88
N TYR A 231 -16.66 5.99 7.29
CA TYR A 231 -15.93 4.99 8.07
C TYR A 231 -16.48 4.81 9.49
N ARG A 232 -17.26 5.76 10.03
CA ARG A 232 -17.89 5.60 11.34
C ARG A 232 -19.05 4.61 11.28
N THR A 233 -19.81 4.63 10.18
CA THR A 233 -20.99 3.78 9.99
C THR A 233 -20.75 2.61 9.04
N GLY A 234 -19.63 2.59 8.32
CA GLY A 234 -19.30 1.61 7.28
C GLY A 234 -20.09 1.76 5.98
N ARG A 235 -21.07 2.68 5.91
CA ARG A 235 -22.02 2.82 4.80
C ARG A 235 -21.55 3.82 3.76
N PHE A 236 -21.97 3.61 2.51
CA PHE A 236 -21.82 4.62 1.47
C PHE A 236 -22.89 5.70 1.64
N ARG A 237 -22.47 6.95 1.47
CA ARG A 237 -23.32 8.14 1.50
C ARG A 237 -23.00 9.01 0.29
N GLU A 238 -23.91 9.90 -0.05
CA GLU A 238 -23.67 10.91 -1.07
C GLU A 238 -23.29 12.25 -0.45
N MET A 239 -22.54 13.05 -1.19
CA MET A 239 -22.26 14.45 -0.87
C MET A 239 -22.44 15.28 -2.13
N LYS A 240 -23.06 16.44 -1.98
CA LYS A 240 -23.19 17.45 -3.04
C LYS A 240 -22.35 18.67 -2.65
N LEU A 241 -21.52 19.15 -3.58
CA LEU A 241 -20.70 20.36 -3.42
C LEU A 241 -20.88 21.27 -4.63
N ASP A 242 -20.71 22.57 -4.44
CA ASP A 242 -20.48 23.48 -5.56
C ASP A 242 -19.20 23.08 -6.29
N ILE A 243 -19.19 23.25 -7.62
CA ILE A 243 -18.10 22.81 -8.49
C ILE A 243 -16.75 23.40 -8.07
N ASN A 244 -16.72 24.66 -7.63
CA ASN A 244 -15.50 25.33 -7.17
C ASN A 244 -14.96 24.73 -5.87
N GLU A 245 -15.83 24.34 -4.93
CA GLU A 245 -15.40 23.67 -3.69
C GLU A 245 -14.92 22.25 -3.98
N PHE A 246 -15.55 21.54 -4.92
CA PHE A 246 -15.08 20.24 -5.39
C PHE A 246 -13.67 20.33 -5.99
N ILE A 247 -13.46 21.28 -6.92
CA ILE A 247 -12.15 21.54 -7.53
C ILE A 247 -11.13 21.94 -6.46
N ARG A 248 -11.48 22.88 -5.56
CA ARG A 248 -10.60 23.31 -4.47
C ARG A 248 -10.12 22.13 -3.64
N ARG A 249 -11.04 21.24 -3.20
CA ARG A 249 -10.69 20.03 -2.44
C ARG A 249 -9.78 19.10 -3.23
N PHE A 250 -10.06 18.89 -4.52
CA PHE A 250 -9.19 18.09 -5.37
C PHE A 250 -7.76 18.65 -5.44
N LEU A 251 -7.63 19.96 -5.65
CA LEU A 251 -6.34 20.65 -5.77
C LEU A 251 -5.51 20.64 -4.49
N LEU A 252 -6.13 20.47 -3.31
CA LEU A 252 -5.39 20.28 -2.04
C LEU A 252 -4.45 19.07 -2.10
N HIS A 253 -4.77 18.07 -2.92
CA HIS A 253 -4.06 16.80 -2.96
C HIS A 253 -3.02 16.70 -4.08
N ILE A 254 -2.83 17.78 -4.85
CA ILE A 254 -1.70 17.90 -5.76
C ILE A 254 -0.42 18.10 -4.93
N LEU A 255 0.56 17.22 -5.14
CA LEU A 255 1.80 17.25 -4.37
C LEU A 255 2.76 18.32 -4.91
N PRO A 256 3.65 18.87 -4.06
CA PRO A 256 4.67 19.81 -4.51
C PRO A 256 5.52 19.23 -5.66
N LYS A 257 5.99 20.10 -6.56
CA LYS A 257 6.87 19.70 -7.68
C LYS A 257 8.10 18.95 -7.15
N GLY A 258 8.44 17.85 -7.79
CA GLY A 258 9.57 16.98 -7.40
C GLY A 258 9.34 16.14 -6.15
N PHE A 259 8.13 16.16 -5.54
CA PHE A 259 7.87 15.35 -4.36
C PHE A 259 7.49 13.90 -4.73
N PHE A 260 8.35 12.96 -4.35
CA PHE A 260 8.12 11.53 -4.56
C PHE A 260 7.07 10.98 -3.59
N LYS A 261 5.93 10.57 -4.15
CA LYS A 261 4.79 9.96 -3.44
C LYS A 261 5.08 8.54 -2.96
N VAL A 262 5.96 7.82 -3.66
CA VAL A 262 6.34 6.44 -3.34
C VAL A 262 7.80 6.42 -2.95
N ARG A 263 8.14 5.77 -1.84
CA ARG A 263 9.53 5.60 -1.39
C ARG A 263 9.79 4.18 -0.93
N TYR A 264 11.03 3.73 -1.11
CA TYR A 264 11.46 2.37 -0.81
C TYR A 264 12.56 2.38 0.23
N TYR A 265 12.54 1.41 1.15
CA TYR A 265 13.52 1.28 2.22
C TYR A 265 13.91 -0.18 2.45
N GLY A 266 15.03 -0.38 3.16
CA GLY A 266 15.55 -1.68 3.54
C GLY A 266 15.85 -2.57 2.33
N ILE A 267 15.31 -3.80 2.30
CA ILE A 267 15.45 -4.74 1.17
C ILE A 267 15.11 -4.07 -0.17
N PHE A 268 14.08 -3.21 -0.20
CA PHE A 268 13.62 -2.56 -1.44
C PHE A 268 14.35 -1.24 -1.77
N SER A 269 15.33 -0.82 -0.97
CA SER A 269 16.09 0.41 -1.19
C SER A 269 16.84 0.39 -2.52
N SER A 270 16.77 1.48 -3.29
CA SER A 270 17.21 1.49 -4.70
C SER A 270 18.65 1.02 -4.93
N ARG A 271 19.57 1.29 -3.99
CA ARG A 271 21.01 0.96 -4.12
C ARG A 271 21.27 -0.55 -4.13
N TYR A 272 20.57 -1.30 -3.29
CA TYR A 272 20.80 -2.74 -3.10
C TYR A 272 19.57 -3.59 -3.45
N ARG A 273 18.54 -2.99 -4.03
CA ARG A 273 17.24 -3.63 -4.29
C ARG A 273 17.38 -4.96 -5.02
N LYS A 274 18.09 -4.98 -6.15
CA LYS A 274 18.24 -6.18 -6.98
C LYS A 274 18.92 -7.30 -6.18
N GLN A 275 20.06 -6.99 -5.56
CA GLN A 275 20.83 -7.95 -4.77
C GLN A 275 20.02 -8.47 -3.58
N ASN A 276 19.43 -7.60 -2.76
CA ASN A 276 18.70 -8.02 -1.56
C ASN A 276 17.47 -8.86 -1.90
N ILE A 277 16.75 -8.54 -3.00
CA ILE A 277 15.61 -9.34 -3.45
C ILE A 277 16.07 -10.71 -3.93
N GLU A 278 17.15 -10.77 -4.70
CA GLU A 278 17.70 -12.03 -5.19
C GLU A 278 18.14 -12.93 -4.03
N THR A 279 18.93 -12.39 -3.10
CA THR A 279 19.33 -13.09 -1.87
C THR A 279 18.11 -13.59 -1.09
N ALA A 280 17.11 -12.73 -0.85
CA ALA A 280 15.91 -13.14 -0.13
C ALA A 280 15.15 -14.28 -0.84
N LYS A 281 15.05 -14.25 -2.17
CA LYS A 281 14.40 -15.32 -2.94
C LYS A 281 15.17 -16.63 -2.87
N GLN A 282 16.50 -16.58 -2.97
CA GLN A 282 17.35 -17.76 -2.87
C GLN A 282 17.22 -18.43 -1.50
N LEU A 283 17.29 -17.64 -0.43
CA LEU A 283 17.15 -18.14 0.95
C LEU A 283 15.78 -18.77 1.19
N LEU A 284 14.70 -18.13 0.74
CA LEU A 284 13.34 -18.67 0.88
C LEU A 284 13.13 -19.95 0.05
N ALA A 285 13.76 -20.03 -1.13
CA ALA A 285 13.71 -21.24 -1.96
C ALA A 285 14.48 -22.39 -1.32
N GLN A 286 15.70 -22.13 -0.80
CA GLN A 286 16.51 -23.12 -0.11
C GLN A 286 15.80 -23.65 1.14
N GLU A 287 15.20 -22.77 1.93
CA GLU A 287 14.42 -23.16 3.11
C GLU A 287 13.25 -24.07 2.74
N THR A 288 12.53 -23.76 1.66
CA THR A 288 11.42 -24.59 1.18
C THR A 288 11.92 -25.98 0.76
N GLU A 289 13.08 -26.06 0.11
CA GLU A 289 13.65 -27.34 -0.30
C GLU A 289 14.11 -28.16 0.91
N ASN A 290 14.82 -27.54 1.86
CA ASN A 290 15.22 -28.21 3.10
C ASN A 290 14.01 -28.75 3.88
N GLN A 291 12.92 -27.98 3.98
CA GLN A 291 11.68 -28.44 4.62
C GLN A 291 11.05 -29.63 3.89
N LYS A 292 11.19 -29.70 2.56
CA LYS A 292 10.71 -30.85 1.79
C LYS A 292 11.54 -32.09 2.07
N GLU A 293 12.87 -31.94 2.08
CA GLU A 293 13.80 -33.01 2.41
C GLU A 293 13.55 -33.56 3.83
N GLU A 294 13.46 -32.68 4.83
CA GLU A 294 13.15 -33.06 6.23
C GLU A 294 11.81 -33.80 6.33
N ALA A 295 10.74 -33.30 5.69
CA ALA A 295 9.45 -33.97 5.73
C ALA A 295 9.44 -35.32 4.98
N LEU A 296 10.25 -35.48 3.93
CA LEU A 296 10.46 -36.76 3.26
C LEU A 296 11.20 -37.75 4.18
N GLU A 297 12.24 -37.29 4.89
CA GLU A 297 12.97 -38.08 5.89
C GLU A 297 12.08 -38.52 7.07
N ASP A 298 11.17 -37.64 7.51
CA ASP A 298 10.16 -37.91 8.54
C ASP A 298 8.98 -38.78 8.05
N GLY A 299 8.99 -39.24 6.80
CA GLY A 299 7.95 -40.08 6.20
C GLY A 299 6.62 -39.35 5.96
N ILE A 300 6.61 -38.02 6.02
CA ILE A 300 5.44 -37.19 5.72
C ILE A 300 5.34 -37.05 4.19
N ARG A 301 4.30 -37.65 3.60
CA ARG A 301 4.00 -37.45 2.17
C ARG A 301 3.58 -36.00 1.93
N ILE A 302 4.49 -35.20 1.38
CA ILE A 302 4.16 -33.89 0.81
C ILE A 302 3.43 -34.15 -0.50
N LEU A 303 2.09 -34.01 -0.49
CA LEU A 303 1.31 -33.94 -1.73
C LEU A 303 1.65 -32.62 -2.42
N GLU A 304 2.62 -32.65 -3.33
CA GLU A 304 2.78 -31.54 -4.28
C GLU A 304 1.46 -31.40 -5.04
N LYS A 305 0.83 -30.24 -4.90
CA LYS A 305 -0.35 -29.91 -5.68
C LYS A 305 0.10 -29.66 -7.11
N GLN A 306 0.26 -30.75 -7.87
CA GLN A 306 0.48 -30.70 -9.30
C GLN A 306 -0.82 -30.20 -9.94
N ASP A 307 -0.96 -28.87 -10.05
CA ASP A 307 -1.96 -28.23 -10.91
C ASP A 307 -1.54 -28.38 -12.41
N THR A 308 -1.03 -29.54 -12.81
CA THR A 308 -0.58 -29.86 -14.18
C THR A 308 -1.73 -29.70 -15.18
N VAL A 309 -2.93 -30.11 -14.78
CA VAL A 309 -4.15 -29.95 -15.57
C VAL A 309 -4.47 -28.47 -15.82
N TRP A 310 -4.28 -27.58 -14.84
CA TRP A 310 -4.54 -26.15 -15.02
C TRP A 310 -3.46 -25.45 -15.84
N ALA A 311 -2.20 -25.84 -15.68
CA ALA A 311 -1.09 -25.34 -16.49
C ALA A 311 -1.26 -25.71 -17.97
N GLU A 312 -1.62 -26.97 -18.27
CA GLU A 312 -1.89 -27.45 -19.63
C GLU A 312 -3.13 -26.77 -20.24
N ILE A 313 -4.19 -26.57 -19.45
CA ILE A 313 -5.38 -25.82 -19.89
C ILE A 313 -5.03 -24.35 -20.18
N LEU A 314 -4.23 -23.70 -19.34
CA LEU A 314 -3.77 -22.33 -19.55
C LEU A 314 -2.87 -22.20 -20.80
N GLU A 315 -2.00 -23.16 -21.04
CA GLU A 315 -1.16 -23.22 -22.26
C GLU A 315 -2.02 -23.45 -23.51
N CYS A 316 -3.02 -24.33 -23.43
CA CYS A 316 -4.00 -24.50 -24.51
C CYS A 316 -4.79 -23.21 -24.78
N ILE A 317 -5.18 -22.48 -23.72
CA ILE A 317 -5.90 -21.21 -23.82
C ILE A 317 -5.02 -20.11 -24.43
N GLN A 318 -3.76 -19.97 -23.99
CA GLN A 318 -2.82 -18.99 -24.54
C GLN A 318 -2.52 -19.25 -26.03
N ASN A 319 -2.62 -20.51 -26.45
CA ASN A 319 -2.41 -20.95 -27.83
C ASN A 319 -3.73 -21.17 -28.62
N PHE A 320 -4.88 -20.69 -28.11
CA PHE A 320 -6.21 -20.81 -28.74
C PHE A 320 -6.64 -22.24 -29.13
N ARG A 321 -6.09 -23.27 -28.48
CA ARG A 321 -6.56 -24.66 -28.63
C ARG A 321 -7.80 -24.84 -27.75
N GLN A 322 -8.84 -25.50 -28.27
CA GLN A 322 -10.05 -25.85 -27.51
C GLN A 322 -9.89 -27.27 -26.95
N PRO A 323 -9.45 -27.46 -25.70
CA PRO A 323 -9.24 -28.79 -25.15
C PRO A 323 -10.58 -29.48 -24.87
N ASN A 324 -10.58 -30.81 -24.97
CA ASN A 324 -11.66 -31.63 -24.43
C ASN A 324 -11.60 -31.59 -22.90
N CYS A 325 -12.75 -31.83 -22.25
CA CYS A 325 -12.85 -31.90 -20.80
C CYS A 325 -11.88 -32.96 -20.25
N PRO A 326 -11.02 -32.62 -19.28
CA PRO A 326 -10.02 -33.55 -18.74
C PRO A 326 -10.66 -34.72 -17.98
N VAL A 327 -11.91 -34.56 -17.54
CA VAL A 327 -12.64 -35.60 -16.78
C VAL A 327 -13.34 -36.59 -17.71
N CYS A 328 -14.17 -36.12 -18.65
CA CYS A 328 -14.96 -37.03 -19.49
C CYS A 328 -14.34 -37.33 -20.86
N LYS A 329 -13.31 -36.58 -21.28
CA LYS A 329 -12.61 -36.64 -22.58
C LYS A 329 -13.47 -36.51 -23.85
N LYS A 330 -14.79 -36.35 -23.72
CA LYS A 330 -15.76 -36.27 -24.82
C LYS A 330 -16.34 -34.86 -25.02
N GLY A 331 -16.67 -34.16 -23.93
CA GLY A 331 -17.22 -32.80 -24.00
C GLY A 331 -16.14 -31.76 -24.30
N ARG A 332 -16.45 -30.71 -25.07
CA ARG A 332 -15.51 -29.61 -25.32
C ARG A 332 -15.59 -28.56 -24.22
N LEU A 333 -14.43 -28.11 -23.73
CA LEU A 333 -14.38 -26.97 -22.83
C LEU A 333 -14.69 -25.69 -23.61
N ARG A 334 -15.77 -24.99 -23.23
CA ARG A 334 -16.08 -23.66 -23.73
C ARG A 334 -16.10 -22.65 -22.59
N PHE A 335 -15.66 -21.44 -22.91
CA PHE A 335 -15.76 -20.32 -21.99
C PHE A 335 -17.22 -19.86 -21.94
N GLY A 336 -17.84 -19.93 -20.76
CA GLY A 336 -19.20 -19.42 -20.53
C GLY A 336 -19.14 -18.16 -19.67
N GLU A 337 -19.69 -17.06 -20.17
CA GLU A 337 -19.92 -15.89 -19.33
C GLU A 337 -21.17 -16.13 -18.48
N ARG A 338 -21.03 -16.35 -17.17
CA ARG A 338 -22.16 -16.25 -16.25
C ARG A 338 -22.29 -14.81 -15.76
N CYS A 339 -23.33 -14.13 -16.18
CA CYS A 339 -23.83 -12.93 -15.50
C CYS A 339 -24.54 -13.37 -14.21
N SER A 340 -23.93 -13.18 -13.05
CA SER A 340 -24.65 -13.17 -11.77
C SER A 340 -25.10 -11.75 -11.45
N VAL A 341 -26.27 -11.64 -10.82
CA VAL A 341 -26.96 -10.37 -10.50
C VAL A 341 -26.17 -9.50 -9.48
N GLU A 342 -25.10 -10.05 -8.89
CA GLU A 342 -24.12 -9.31 -8.10
C GLU A 342 -22.80 -9.19 -8.86
N THR A 343 -22.61 -8.03 -9.49
CA THR A 343 -21.52 -7.63 -10.39
C THR A 343 -20.09 -8.09 -9.98
N ARG A 344 -19.74 -9.32 -10.34
CA ARG A 344 -18.36 -9.76 -10.63
C ARG A 344 -18.41 -10.72 -11.81
N ILE A 345 -17.72 -10.36 -12.90
CA ILE A 345 -17.39 -11.31 -13.96
C ILE A 345 -16.35 -12.26 -13.37
N VAL A 346 -16.77 -13.48 -13.06
CA VAL A 346 -15.85 -14.57 -12.71
C VAL A 346 -15.79 -15.48 -13.93
N PRO A 347 -14.64 -15.62 -14.60
CA PRO A 347 -14.51 -16.57 -15.69
C PRO A 347 -14.86 -17.96 -15.17
N THR A 348 -15.90 -18.58 -15.73
CA THR A 348 -16.36 -19.92 -15.36
C THR A 348 -16.28 -20.82 -16.58
N LEU A 349 -15.59 -21.95 -16.45
CA LEU A 349 -15.55 -22.99 -17.48
C LEU A 349 -16.85 -23.78 -17.43
N GLN A 350 -17.55 -23.87 -18.56
CA GLN A 350 -18.70 -24.73 -18.72
C GLN A 350 -18.32 -25.88 -19.66
N ILE A 351 -18.64 -27.10 -19.24
CA ILE A 351 -18.56 -28.27 -20.11
C ILE A 351 -19.84 -28.28 -20.94
N VAL A 352 -19.71 -28.15 -22.26
CA VAL A 352 -20.82 -28.39 -23.18
C VAL A 352 -20.70 -29.84 -23.64
N LEU A 353 -21.70 -30.65 -23.30
CA LEU A 353 -21.78 -32.05 -23.69
C LEU A 353 -22.03 -32.19 -25.19
#